data_AF-A0A1E1WXI5-F1
#
_entry.id   AF-A0A1E1WXI5-F1
#
_cell.length_a   1.000
_cell.length_b   1.000
_cell.length_c   1.000
_cell.angle_alpha   90.00
_cell.angle_beta   90.00
_cell.angle_gamma   90.00
#
_symmetry.space_group_name_H-M   'P 1'
#
loop_
_entity.id
_entity.type
_entity.pdbx_description
1 polymer ?
#
loop_
_entity_poly.entity_id
_entity_poly.type
_entity_poly.pdbx_seq_one_letter_code
_entity_poly.pdbx_strand_id
1 'polypeptide(L)'
;LTAFHSHLTWSETTRPPVAGEAHPPIPTGPVPTLEVKDVVVVGGRCSWGGLMLESTTLNLMKEPCEAWTCDAENFTITIQRCGDFQVPRHCELEASLEAFPSCCPILVCGGI
;
A
#
# COMPACT_ATOMS: atom_id res chain seq x y z
N LEU A 1 5.23 34.22 -43.81
CA LEU A 1 4.37 33.78 -42.68
C LEU A 1 3.96 32.35 -43.05
N THR A 2 4.44 31.22 -42.53
CA THR A 2 5.02 30.74 -41.24
C THR A 2 5.60 29.34 -41.57
N ALA A 3 6.87 29.02 -41.26
CA ALA A 3 7.38 28.32 -40.07
C ALA A 3 7.36 26.76 -40.12
N PHE A 4 8.57 26.19 -40.30
CA PHE A 4 9.27 25.06 -39.65
C PHE A 4 8.60 23.79 -39.03
N HIS A 5 9.40 22.71 -39.10
CA HIS A 5 9.50 21.44 -38.32
C HIS A 5 8.71 20.22 -38.83
N SER A 6 9.33 19.15 -39.37
CA SER A 6 10.32 18.17 -38.85
C SER A 6 9.79 17.23 -37.77
N HIS A 7 9.45 15.99 -38.12
CA HIS A 7 9.53 14.80 -37.24
C HIS A 7 9.79 13.56 -38.14
N LEU A 8 11.05 13.24 -38.44
CA LEU A 8 11.83 12.18 -37.78
C LEU A 8 11.08 10.83 -37.73
N THR A 9 11.33 9.98 -38.73
CA THR A 9 11.13 8.54 -38.67
C THR A 9 12.12 7.97 -37.66
N TRP A 10 11.71 7.84 -36.40
CA TRP A 10 12.48 7.11 -35.41
C TRP A 10 12.15 5.63 -35.52
N SER A 11 13.15 4.84 -35.87
CA SER A 11 13.13 3.38 -35.90
C SER A 11 12.93 2.82 -34.50
N GLU A 12 11.76 2.24 -34.26
CA GLU A 12 11.45 1.45 -33.07
C GLU A 12 12.32 0.19 -33.08
N THR A 13 13.55 0.35 -32.61
CA THR A 13 14.52 -0.72 -32.41
C THR A 13 13.97 -1.60 -31.30
N THR A 14 13.41 -2.74 -31.68
CA THR A 14 12.98 -3.80 -30.77
C THR A 14 14.21 -4.28 -30.01
N ARG A 15 14.47 -3.67 -28.84
CA ARG A 15 15.39 -4.27 -27.86
C ARG A 15 14.68 -5.49 -27.28
N PRO A 16 15.29 -6.68 -27.29
CA PRO A 16 14.78 -7.79 -26.50
C PRO A 16 14.76 -7.38 -25.02
N PRO A 17 13.77 -7.83 -24.24
CA PRO A 17 13.69 -7.50 -22.82
C PRO A 17 14.94 -7.99 -22.11
N VAL A 18 15.61 -7.08 -21.39
CA VAL A 18 16.76 -7.39 -20.56
C VAL A 18 16.29 -8.30 -19.43
N ALA A 19 16.84 -9.51 -19.37
CA ALA A 19 16.66 -10.41 -18.24
C ALA A 19 17.23 -9.73 -16.99
N GLY A 20 16.36 -9.37 -16.03
CA GLY A 20 16.80 -8.77 -14.77
C GLY A 20 15.90 -7.69 -14.18
N GLU A 21 14.73 -7.39 -14.74
CA GLU A 21 13.76 -6.54 -14.05
C GLU A 21 12.99 -7.37 -13.02
N ALA A 22 13.52 -7.38 -11.79
CA ALA A 22 12.74 -7.65 -10.60
C ALA A 22 11.59 -6.64 -10.56
N HIS A 23 10.47 -7.02 -11.19
CA HIS A 23 9.23 -6.30 -11.01
C HIS A 23 8.95 -6.32 -9.51
N PRO A 24 8.73 -5.15 -8.87
CA PRO A 24 8.23 -5.16 -7.50
C PRO A 24 6.98 -6.05 -7.50
N PRO A 25 6.78 -6.90 -6.48
CA PRO A 25 5.60 -7.75 -6.43
C PRO A 25 4.37 -6.84 -6.48
N ILE A 26 3.73 -6.74 -7.65
CA ILE A 26 2.51 -5.99 -7.83
C ILE A 26 1.47 -6.72 -6.97
N PRO A 27 0.83 -6.08 -5.98
CA PRO A 27 -0.18 -6.74 -5.17
C PRO A 27 -1.27 -7.29 -6.09
N THR A 28 -1.42 -8.62 -6.10
CA THR A 28 -2.36 -9.33 -7.00
C THR A 28 -3.80 -9.32 -6.50
N GLY A 29 -4.11 -8.52 -5.48
CA GLY A 29 -5.44 -8.44 -4.87
C GLY A 29 -5.69 -7.09 -4.17
N PRO A 30 -6.96 -6.83 -3.79
CA PRO A 30 -7.31 -5.65 -3.00
C PRO A 30 -6.59 -5.70 -1.64
N VAL A 31 -6.18 -4.52 -1.15
CA VAL A 31 -5.62 -4.39 0.21
C VAL A 31 -6.61 -4.98 1.22
N PRO A 32 -6.20 -5.95 2.06
CA PRO A 32 -7.07 -6.50 3.08
C PRO A 32 -7.65 -5.41 3.96
N THR A 33 -8.98 -5.40 4.06
CA THR A 33 -9.72 -4.37 4.79
C THR A 33 -10.67 -5.05 5.78
N LEU A 34 -10.61 -4.64 7.04
CA LEU A 34 -11.49 -5.08 8.12
C LEU A 34 -12.36 -3.90 8.56
N GLU A 35 -13.66 -4.16 8.74
CA GLU A 35 -14.57 -3.19 9.35
C GLU A 35 -14.84 -3.60 10.80
N VAL A 36 -14.61 -2.68 11.73
CA VAL A 36 -14.96 -2.80 13.14
C VAL A 36 -16.22 -1.97 13.37
N LYS A 37 -17.24 -2.59 13.96
CA LYS A 37 -18.53 -1.96 14.27
C LYS A 37 -18.66 -1.63 15.75
N ASP A 38 -19.65 -0.83 16.08
CA ASP A 38 -20.01 -0.44 17.44
C ASP A 38 -18.85 0.24 18.21
N VAL A 39 -18.07 1.06 17.50
CA VAL A 39 -16.94 1.79 18.06
C VAL A 39 -17.43 2.96 18.93
N VAL A 40 -16.76 3.18 20.06
CA VAL A 40 -17.08 4.28 20.96
C VAL A 40 -16.75 5.62 20.29
N VAL A 41 -17.74 6.52 20.21
CA VAL A 41 -17.58 7.87 19.64
C VAL A 41 -17.72 8.92 20.73
N VAL A 42 -16.74 9.81 20.84
CA VAL A 42 -16.73 10.92 21.81
C VAL A 42 -16.42 12.23 21.09
N GLY A 43 -17.40 13.12 21.03
CA GLY A 43 -17.25 14.44 20.39
C GLY A 43 -16.97 14.34 18.89
N GLY A 44 -17.60 13.38 18.18
CA GLY A 44 -17.44 13.20 16.74
C GLY A 44 -16.17 12.44 16.31
N ARG A 45 -15.48 11.80 17.27
CA ARG A 45 -14.22 11.09 17.05
C ARG A 45 -14.31 9.66 17.57
N CYS A 46 -13.70 8.70 16.87
CA CYS A 46 -13.70 7.31 17.29
C CYS A 46 -12.59 7.06 18.31
N SER A 47 -12.89 6.32 19.38
CA SER A 47 -11.89 5.80 20.32
C SER A 47 -11.48 4.40 19.91
N TRP A 48 -10.22 4.22 19.51
CA TRP A 48 -9.70 2.94 19.04
C TRP A 48 -8.20 2.82 19.21
N GLY A 49 -7.73 1.63 19.62
CA GLY A 49 -6.29 1.37 19.82
C GLY A 49 -5.63 2.32 20.83
N GLY A 50 -6.39 2.86 21.79
CA GLY A 50 -5.92 3.87 22.75
C GLY A 50 -5.79 5.29 22.17
N LEU A 51 -6.23 5.52 20.94
CA LEU A 51 -6.20 6.81 20.25
C LEU A 51 -7.61 7.38 20.08
N MET A 52 -7.67 8.70 19.89
CA MET A 52 -8.87 9.42 19.45
C MET A 52 -8.68 9.82 17.99
N LEU A 53 -9.43 9.17 17.10
CA LEU A 53 -9.31 9.34 15.65
C LEU A 53 -10.33 10.34 15.16
N GLU A 54 -9.87 11.33 14.40
CA GLU A 54 -10.77 12.25 13.70
C GLU A 54 -11.57 11.50 12.63
N SER A 55 -12.87 11.79 12.54
CA SER A 55 -13.74 11.19 11.53
C SER A 55 -13.22 11.47 10.12
N THR A 56 -13.32 10.49 9.23
CA THR A 56 -12.88 10.51 7.82
C THR A 56 -11.38 10.76 7.57
N THR A 57 -10.59 10.89 8.62
CA THR A 57 -9.12 11.05 8.51
C THR A 57 -8.46 9.68 8.44
N LEU A 58 -7.54 9.52 7.48
CA LEU A 58 -6.69 8.35 7.37
C LEU A 58 -5.53 8.44 8.37
N ASN A 59 -5.45 7.49 9.30
CA ASN A 59 -4.40 7.41 10.31
C ASN A 59 -3.46 6.26 9.96
N LEU A 60 -2.19 6.58 9.67
CA LEU A 60 -1.18 5.60 9.27
C LEU A 60 -0.41 5.11 10.49
N MET A 61 -0.45 3.82 10.75
CA MET A 61 0.17 3.18 11.91
C MET A 61 1.45 2.45 11.50
N LYS A 62 2.40 2.41 12.42
CA LYS A 62 3.66 1.65 12.25
C LYS A 62 3.57 0.25 12.84
N GLU A 63 3.08 0.15 14.07
CA GLU A 63 2.92 -1.12 14.79
C GLU A 63 1.58 -1.10 15.54
N PRO A 64 0.60 -1.96 15.18
CA PRO A 64 0.64 -2.85 14.00
C PRO A 64 0.69 -2.04 12.68
N CYS A 65 1.25 -2.63 11.62
CA CYS A 65 1.35 -1.99 10.31
C CYS A 65 -0.02 -1.92 9.62
N GLU A 66 -0.77 -0.87 9.93
CA GLU A 66 -2.17 -0.71 9.53
C GLU A 66 -2.47 0.74 9.15
N ALA A 67 -3.58 0.96 8.43
CA ALA A 67 -4.18 2.28 8.31
C ALA A 67 -5.63 2.27 8.80
N TRP A 68 -6.00 3.25 9.61
CA TRP A 68 -7.32 3.34 10.24
C TRP A 68 -8.08 4.56 9.75
N THR A 69 -9.34 4.34 9.36
CA THR A 69 -10.29 5.40 9.02
C THR A 69 -11.50 5.29 9.93
N CYS A 70 -11.78 6.35 10.69
CA CYS A 70 -12.97 6.45 11.53
C CYS A 70 -14.16 6.96 10.71
N ASP A 71 -15.31 6.32 10.88
CA ASP A 71 -16.62 6.85 10.49
C ASP A 71 -17.45 7.00 11.77
N ALA A 72 -17.43 8.21 12.33
CA ALA A 72 -18.11 8.51 13.57
C ALA A 72 -19.64 8.54 13.42
N GLU A 73 -20.17 8.69 12.21
CA GLU A 73 -21.61 8.70 11.96
C GLU A 73 -22.18 7.27 12.00
N ASN A 74 -21.42 6.32 11.46
CA ASN A 74 -21.80 4.91 11.42
C ASN A 74 -21.22 4.08 12.58
N PHE A 75 -20.47 4.70 13.50
CA PHE A 75 -19.80 4.02 14.61
C PHE A 75 -18.88 2.90 14.14
N THR A 76 -18.19 3.11 13.02
CA THR A 76 -17.29 2.12 12.44
C THR A 76 -15.87 2.62 12.30
N ILE A 77 -14.93 1.68 12.29
CA ILE A 77 -13.56 1.93 11.84
C ILE A 77 -13.25 0.93 10.73
N THR A 78 -12.70 1.46 9.65
CA THR A 78 -12.11 0.67 8.57
C THR A 78 -10.62 0.56 8.80
N ILE A 79 -10.11 -0.67 8.87
CA ILE A 79 -8.70 -1.01 9.10
C ILE A 79 -8.15 -1.65 7.84
N GLN A 80 -7.17 -1.02 7.21
CA GLN A 80 -6.38 -1.60 6.13
C GLN A 80 -5.12 -2.24 6.70
N ARG A 81 -4.78 -3.44 6.23
CA ARG A 81 -3.60 -4.19 6.66
C ARG A 81 -2.76 -4.61 5.46
N CYS A 82 -1.52 -5.01 5.74
CA CYS A 82 -0.69 -5.67 4.73
C CYS A 82 -1.34 -6.97 4.24
N GLY A 83 -0.99 -7.37 3.02
CA GLY A 83 -1.39 -8.66 2.46
C GLY A 83 -0.87 -9.83 3.28
N ASP A 84 -1.48 -11.00 3.10
CA ASP A 84 -0.89 -12.25 3.56
C ASP A 84 0.22 -12.68 2.59
N PHE A 85 1.32 -13.21 3.14
CA PHE A 85 2.48 -13.64 2.35
C PHE A 85 2.67 -15.15 2.49
N GLN A 86 2.73 -15.85 1.35
CA GLN A 86 3.33 -17.18 1.30
C GLN A 86 4.79 -16.99 0.92
N VAL A 87 5.72 -17.34 1.81
CA VAL A 87 7.15 -17.18 1.58
C VAL A 87 7.70 -18.47 0.97
N PRO A 88 8.11 -18.47 -0.31
CA PRO A 88 8.72 -19.64 -0.93
C PRO A 88 10.08 -19.96 -0.32
N ARG A 89 10.59 -21.17 -0.58
CA ARG A 89 11.96 -21.51 -0.21
C ARG A 89 12.95 -20.56 -0.90
N HIS A 90 13.97 -20.13 -0.16
CA HIS A 90 15.01 -19.17 -0.61
C HIS A 90 14.51 -17.72 -0.79
N CYS A 91 13.35 -17.39 -0.23
CA CYS A 91 12.88 -16.03 -0.11
C CYS A 91 12.72 -15.65 1.36
N GLU A 92 12.80 -14.35 1.63
CA GLU A 92 12.62 -13.75 2.95
C GLU A 92 11.66 -12.55 2.83
N LEU A 93 11.09 -12.15 3.96
CA LEU A 93 10.28 -10.94 4.05
C LEU A 93 11.11 -9.83 4.67
N GLU A 94 11.19 -8.69 3.99
CA GLU A 94 11.82 -7.48 4.52
C GLU A 94 10.75 -6.41 4.78
N ALA A 95 10.74 -5.83 5.97
CA ALA A 95 9.79 -4.78 6.37
C ALA A 95 10.51 -3.48 6.73
N SER A 96 9.91 -2.34 6.38
CA SER A 96 10.39 -1.02 6.80
C SER A 96 9.93 -0.67 8.22
N LEU A 97 10.66 0.25 8.87
CA LEU A 97 10.28 0.86 10.13
C LEU A 97 9.42 2.13 9.95
N GLU A 98 8.86 2.36 8.77
CA GLU A 98 7.95 3.47 8.49
C GLU A 98 6.50 3.15 8.87
N ALA A 99 5.55 4.04 8.57
CA ALA A 99 4.13 3.77 8.75
C ALA A 99 3.55 3.04 7.54
N PHE A 100 2.30 2.57 7.64
CA PHE A 100 1.58 1.98 6.52
C PHE A 100 1.52 2.96 5.33
N PRO A 101 1.63 2.51 4.07
CA PRO A 101 1.87 1.13 3.63
C PRO A 101 3.36 0.74 3.59
N SER A 102 4.29 1.66 3.89
CA SER A 102 5.72 1.41 3.80
C SER A 102 6.21 0.31 4.74
N CYS A 103 5.62 0.15 5.92
CA CYS A 103 5.96 -0.95 6.82
C CYS A 103 5.49 -2.33 6.34
N CYS A 104 4.71 -2.43 5.25
CA CYS A 104 4.31 -3.72 4.75
C CYS A 104 5.51 -4.49 4.20
N PRO A 105 5.65 -5.78 4.55
CA PRO A 105 6.79 -6.54 4.12
C PRO A 105 6.77 -6.76 2.61
N ILE A 106 7.96 -6.80 2.02
CA ILE A 106 8.19 -7.18 0.63
C ILE A 106 8.91 -8.53 0.60
N LEU A 107 8.63 -9.32 -0.44
CA LEU A 107 9.29 -10.60 -0.65
C LEU A 107 10.61 -10.38 -1.40
N VAL A 108 11.72 -10.78 -0.79
CA VAL A 108 13.06 -10.73 -1.38
C VAL A 108 13.55 -12.16 -1.58
N CYS A 109 13.81 -12.56 -2.82
CA CYS A 109 14.29 -13.90 -3.15
C CYS A 109 15.74 -13.86 -3.61
N GLY A 110 16.61 -14.66 -2.97
CA GLY A 110 17.97 -14.83 -3.43
C GLY A 110 17.97 -15.59 -4.74
N GLY A 111 18.42 -14.94 -5.83
CA GLY A 111 18.66 -15.63 -7.10
C GLY A 111 19.75 -16.69 -6.89
N ILE A 112 19.39 -17.96 -7.07
CA ILE A 112 20.36 -19.05 -7.22
C ILE A 112 21.14 -18.92 -8.52
#